data_AF-A0A923PGZ4-F1
#
_entry.id   AF-A0A923PGZ4-F1
#
_cell.length_a   1.000
_cell.length_b   1.000
_cell.length_c   1.000
_cell.angle_alpha   90.00
_cell.angle_beta   90.00
_cell.angle_gamma   90.00
#
_symmetry.space_group_name_H-M   'P 1'
#
loop_
_entity.id
_entity.type
_entity.pdbx_description
1 polymer ?
#
loop_
_entity_poly.entity_id
_entity_poly.type
_entity_poly.pdbx_seq_one_letter_code
_entity_poly.pdbx_strand_id
1 'polypeptide(L)'
;RAVDNCSGTNVTITANIYPGADLNATPIGSFVVNPNNSTAEITTAIPVGTHLLRYTYTDQCGNSDFSDYLFTVEDRTAPVAICEDGLNIGISSGSSSTTGLPTG
;
A
#
# COMPACT_ATOMS: atom_id res chain seq x y z
N ARG A 1 12.95 -37.26 33.21
CA ARG A 1 11.88 -37.08 32.19
C ARG A 1 11.19 -35.75 32.51
N ALA A 2 11.55 -34.68 31.81
CA ALA A 2 10.79 -33.44 31.89
C ALA A 2 9.58 -33.60 30.97
N VAL A 3 8.38 -33.42 31.53
CA VAL A 3 7.14 -33.46 30.77
C VAL A 3 6.91 -32.03 30.32
N ASP A 4 7.16 -31.76 29.03
CA ASP A 4 6.74 -30.50 28.43
C ASP A 4 5.21 -30.56 28.30
N ASN A 5 4.53 -29.91 29.25
CA ASN A 5 3.07 -29.84 29.29
C ASN A 5 2.56 -28.62 28.50
N CYS A 6 3.21 -28.26 27.40
CA CYS A 6 2.71 -27.25 26.47
C CYS A 6 1.53 -27.79 25.66
N SER A 7 0.40 -28.01 26.34
CA SER A 7 -0.85 -28.50 25.75
C SER A 7 -1.78 -27.37 25.28
N GLY A 8 -1.26 -26.15 25.19
CA GLY A 8 -1.97 -24.97 24.72
C GLY A 8 -1.88 -24.80 23.21
N THR A 9 -2.99 -24.97 22.49
CA THR A 9 -3.07 -24.74 21.03
C THR A 9 -3.18 -23.26 20.64
N ASN A 10 -3.25 -22.35 21.62
CA ASN A 10 -3.52 -20.94 21.37
C ASN A 10 -2.24 -20.13 21.25
N VAL A 11 -1.68 -20.05 20.04
CA VAL A 11 -0.51 -19.23 19.70
C VAL A 11 -0.96 -17.80 19.42
N THR A 12 -0.23 -16.82 19.96
CA THR A 12 -0.43 -15.41 19.61
C THR A 12 0.58 -15.02 18.56
N ILE A 13 0.11 -14.53 17.42
CA ILE A 13 0.96 -14.05 16.34
C ILE A 13 0.74 -12.54 16.22
N THR A 14 1.81 -11.77 16.31
CA THR A 14 1.80 -10.32 16.12
C THR A 14 2.62 -9.97 14.88
N ALA A 15 2.10 -9.09 14.04
CA ALA A 15 2.75 -8.60 12.84
C ALA A 15 3.01 -7.09 12.98
N ASN A 16 4.28 -6.70 12.90
CA ASN A 16 4.71 -5.30 13.01
C ASN A 16 5.33 -4.84 11.69
N ILE A 17 4.89 -3.69 11.17
CA ILE A 17 5.40 -3.13 9.92
C ILE A 17 6.32 -1.96 10.24
N TYR A 18 7.54 -1.99 9.72
CA TYR A 18 8.56 -0.97 9.93
C TYR A 18 8.88 -0.24 8.61
N PRO A 19 8.95 1.10 8.63
CA PRO A 19 9.30 1.89 7.45
C PRO A 19 10.76 1.69 7.07
N GLY A 20 11.06 1.66 5.77
CA GLY A 20 12.44 1.70 5.27
C GLY A 20 13.30 0.50 5.67
N ALA A 21 12.67 -0.61 6.05
CA ALA A 21 13.33 -1.77 6.64
C ALA A 21 14.12 -1.50 7.93
N ASP A 22 13.76 -0.46 8.69
CA ASP A 22 14.43 -0.10 9.94
C ASP A 22 13.64 -0.58 11.17
N LEU A 23 14.18 -1.60 11.85
CA LEU A 23 13.61 -2.16 13.08
C LEU A 23 13.66 -1.21 14.29
N ASN A 24 14.48 -0.15 14.22
CA ASN A 24 14.56 0.86 15.27
C ASN A 24 13.53 1.99 15.06
N ALA A 25 12.91 2.05 13.88
CA ALA A 25 11.87 3.02 13.59
C ALA A 25 10.57 2.66 14.30
N THR A 26 9.72 3.66 14.50
CA THR A 26 8.36 3.45 15.01
C THR A 26 7.56 2.59 14.01
N PRO A 27 6.93 1.48 14.44
CA PRO A 27 6.12 0.66 13.54
C PRO A 27 4.97 1.48 12.95
N ILE A 28 4.75 1.35 11.64
CA ILE A 28 3.59 1.89 10.92
C ILE A 28 2.29 1.29 11.46
N GLY A 29 2.33 0.01 11.84
CA GLY A 29 1.19 -0.70 12.40
C GLY A 29 1.60 -1.96 13.13
N SER A 30 0.70 -2.41 14.00
CA SER A 30 0.80 -3.67 14.74
C SER A 30 -0.53 -4.41 14.63
N PHE A 31 -0.50 -5.64 14.12
CA PHE A 31 -1.69 -6.43 13.83
C PHE A 31 -1.58 -7.77 14.55
N VAL A 32 -2.67 -8.22 15.17
CA VAL A 32 -2.73 -9.57 15.75
C VAL A 32 -3.28 -10.51 14.69
N VAL A 33 -2.47 -11.48 14.30
CA VAL A 33 -2.84 -12.53 13.35
C VAL A 33 -3.46 -13.66 14.15
N ASN A 34 -4.71 -13.99 13.86
CA ASN A 34 -5.35 -15.17 14.44
C ASN A 34 -5.15 -16.36 13.49
N PRO A 35 -4.41 -17.41 13.89
CA PRO A 35 -4.19 -18.57 13.02
C PRO A 35 -5.48 -19.31 12.65
N ASN A 36 -6.56 -19.15 13.41
CA ASN A 36 -7.88 -19.75 13.15
C ASN A 36 -8.79 -18.86 12.30
N ASN A 37 -8.41 -17.60 12.06
CA ASN A 37 -9.14 -16.68 11.21
C ASN A 37 -8.15 -16.04 10.24
N SER A 38 -8.06 -16.59 9.02
CA SER A 38 -7.07 -16.21 7.99
C SER A 38 -7.17 -14.76 7.48
N THR A 39 -7.99 -13.92 8.09
CA THR A 39 -8.15 -12.49 7.74
C THR A 39 -7.39 -11.61 8.72
N ALA A 40 -6.06 -11.67 8.69
CA ALA A 40 -5.27 -10.57 9.20
C ALA A 40 -5.40 -9.40 8.22
N GLU A 41 -6.34 -8.51 8.48
CA GLU A 41 -6.61 -7.36 7.63
C GLU A 41 -5.70 -6.19 8.06
N ILE A 42 -4.85 -5.75 7.13
CA ILE A 42 -4.06 -4.54 7.31
C ILE A 42 -4.92 -3.36 6.89
N THR A 43 -5.55 -2.69 7.86
CA THR A 43 -6.43 -1.53 7.63
C THR A 43 -5.68 -0.19 7.62
N THR A 44 -4.38 -0.20 7.91
CA THR A 44 -3.54 1.00 7.92
C THR A 44 -2.99 1.29 6.53
N ALA A 45 -3.09 2.54 6.08
CA ALA A 45 -2.42 2.98 4.86
C ALA A 45 -0.90 2.90 5.02
N ILE A 46 -0.26 1.99 4.30
CA ILE A 46 1.19 1.85 4.25
C ILE A 46 1.70 2.76 3.12
N PRO A 47 2.64 3.67 3.38
CA PRO A 47 3.18 4.55 2.33
C PRO A 47 3.93 3.75 1.25
N VAL A 48 4.09 4.32 0.06
CA VAL A 48 4.89 3.71 -1.00
C VAL A 48 6.35 3.58 -0.58
N GLY A 49 7.00 2.50 -1.00
CA GLY A 49 8.40 2.21 -0.69
C GLY A 49 8.62 0.85 -0.04
N THR A 50 9.86 0.62 0.41
CA THR A 50 10.28 -0.63 1.04
C THR A 50 9.97 -0.62 2.52
N HIS A 51 9.33 -1.69 2.99
CA HIS A 51 8.96 -1.91 4.38
C HIS A 51 9.44 -3.27 4.86
N LEU A 52 9.62 -3.40 6.17
CA LEU A 52 9.91 -4.67 6.81
C LEU A 52 8.73 -5.09 7.67
N LEU A 53 8.25 -6.30 7.42
CA LEU A 53 7.21 -6.98 8.17
C LEU A 53 7.87 -7.98 9.12
N ARG A 54 7.77 -7.74 10.42
CA ARG A 54 8.22 -8.67 11.46
C ARG A 54 7.01 -9.42 12.01
N TYR A 55 7.00 -10.74 11.82
CA TYR A 55 6.09 -11.63 12.53
C TYR A 55 6.75 -12.08 13.82
N THR A 56 6.01 -12.04 14.93
CA THR A 56 6.41 -12.60 16.21
C THR A 56 5.33 -13.56 16.66
N TYR A 57 5.69 -14.83 16.78
CA TYR A 57 4.83 -15.89 17.27
C TYR A 57 5.25 -16.23 18.69
N THR A 58 4.30 -16.19 19.61
CA THR A 58 4.51 -16.53 21.02
C THR A 58 3.55 -17.65 21.39
N ASP A 59 4.13 -18.76 21.81
CA ASP A 59 3.36 -19.88 22.35
C ASP A 59 2.99 -19.64 23.83
N GLN A 60 2.11 -20.49 24.36
CA GLN A 60 1.64 -20.35 25.74
C GLN A 60 2.67 -20.77 26.79
N CYS A 61 3.78 -21.36 26.36
CA CYS A 61 4.87 -21.80 27.21
C CYS A 61 5.99 -20.76 27.30
N GLY A 62 5.81 -19.63 26.62
CA GLY A 62 6.74 -18.52 26.62
C GLY A 62 7.86 -18.66 25.59
N ASN A 63 7.80 -19.66 24.69
CA ASN A 63 8.66 -19.65 23.53
C ASN A 63 8.13 -18.60 22.56
N SER A 64 8.95 -17.59 22.33
CA SER A 64 8.72 -16.57 21.32
C SER A 64 9.79 -16.70 20.26
N ASP A 65 9.38 -16.62 19.00
CA ASP A 65 10.31 -16.54 17.88
C ASP A 65 9.73 -15.61 16.81
N PHE A 66 10.59 -15.15 15.91
CA PHE A 66 10.27 -14.10 14.97
C PHE A 66 10.78 -14.38 13.55
N SER A 67 10.10 -13.80 12.58
CA SER A 67 10.47 -13.89 11.17
C SER A 67 10.28 -12.55 10.49
N ASP A 68 11.31 -12.12 9.77
CA ASP A 68 11.33 -10.84 9.08
C ASP A 68 11.11 -11.04 7.58
N TYR A 69 10.23 -10.24 7.00
CA TYR A 69 9.92 -10.25 5.58
C TYR A 69 9.99 -8.84 4.99
N LEU A 70 10.76 -8.68 3.93
CA LEU A 70 10.87 -7.41 3.21
C LEU A 70 9.82 -7.37 2.10
N PHE A 71 9.01 -6.32 2.07
CA PHE A 71 8.04 -6.10 1.01
C PHE A 71 8.06 -4.66 0.53
N THR A 72 7.73 -4.45 -0.74
CA THR A 72 7.69 -3.13 -1.36
C THR A 72 6.25 -2.79 -1.72
N VAL A 73 5.78 -1.62 -1.27
CA VAL A 73 4.48 -1.08 -1.66
C VAL A 73 4.70 -0.15 -2.86
N GLU A 74 4.09 -0.50 -3.98
CA GLU A 74 4.11 0.29 -5.21
C GLU A 74 2.74 0.94 -5.44
N ASP A 75 2.74 2.23 -5.81
CA ASP A 75 1.52 2.88 -6.28
C ASP A 75 1.20 2.39 -7.70
N ARG A 76 0.06 1.71 -7.85
CA ARG A 76 -0.45 1.25 -9.15
C ARG A 76 -1.65 2.08 -9.64
N THR A 77 -1.82 3.29 -9.12
CA THR A 77 -2.85 4.21 -9.60
C THR A 77 -2.56 4.53 -11.07
N ALA A 78 -3.35 3.92 -11.97
CA ALA A 78 -3.24 4.17 -13.39
C ALA A 78 -3.54 5.66 -13.65
N PRO A 79 -2.75 6.34 -14.50
CA PRO A 79 -3.08 7.71 -14.88
C PRO A 79 -4.44 7.70 -15.57
N VAL A 80 -5.37 8.52 -15.09
CA VAL A 80 -6.61 8.79 -15.83
C VAL A 80 -6.22 9.60 -17.05
N ALA A 81 -6.21 8.97 -18.23
CA ALA A 81 -6.10 9.68 -19.48
C ALA A 81 -7.35 10.56 -19.63
N ILE A 82 -7.22 11.85 -19.34
CA ILE A 82 -8.22 12.83 -19.72
C ILE A 82 -8.08 12.99 -21.23
N CYS A 83 -8.90 12.26 -21.99
CA CYS A 83 -9.13 12.60 -23.39
C CYS A 83 -9.91 13.91 -23.40
N GLU A 84 -9.22 15.03 -23.53
CA GLU A 84 -9.81 16.30 -23.98
C GLU A 84 -10.26 16.09 -25.43
N ASP A 85 -11.43 15.46 -25.62
CA ASP A 85 -12.06 15.36 -26.93
C ASP A 85 -12.73 16.71 -27.24
N GLY A 86 -11.86 17.68 -27.49
CA GLY A 86 -12.19 19.09 -27.64
C GLY A 86 -11.66 19.69 -28.93
N LEU A 87 -11.56 18.91 -30.02
CA LEU A 87 -11.30 19.47 -31.35
C LEU A 87 -12.62 19.72 -32.09
N ASN A 88 -13.26 20.84 -31.77
CA ASN A 88 -14.41 21.36 -32.51
C ASN A 88 -13.96 22.31 -33.63
N ILE A 89 -13.37 21.77 -34.71
CA ILE A 89 -13.18 22.56 -35.95
C ILE A 89 -14.51 22.59 -36.71
N GLY A 90 -15.28 23.66 -36.49
CA GLY A 90 -16.43 24.03 -37.31
C GLY A 90 -16.05 25.14 -38.29
N ILE A 91 -15.53 24.79 -39.47
CA ILE A 91 -15.41 25.75 -40.58
C ILE A 91 -16.79 25.93 -41.23
N SER A 92 -17.56 26.90 -40.73
CA SER A 92 -18.73 27.42 -41.43
C SER A 92 -18.26 28.29 -42.59
N SER A 93 -18.46 27.81 -43.81
CA SER A 93 -18.27 28.56 -45.04
C SER A 93 -19.23 29.77 -45.08
N GLY A 94 -18.70 30.98 -44.94
CA GLY A 94 -19.46 32.22 -45.03
C GLY A 94 -18.62 33.34 -45.63
N SER A 95 -18.88 33.66 -46.88
CA SER A 95 -18.26 34.72 -47.68
C SER A 95 -18.52 36.13 -47.13
N SER A 96 -17.59 37.05 -47.45
CA SER A 96 -17.78 38.51 -47.60
C SER A 96 -17.66 39.40 -46.36
N SER A 97 -16.61 40.24 -46.32
CA SER A 97 -16.75 41.69 -46.54
C SER A 97 -15.42 42.46 -46.42
N THR A 98 -15.12 43.16 -47.51
CA THR A 98 -14.23 44.31 -47.73
C THR A 98 -13.92 45.20 -46.52
N THR A 99 -12.63 45.50 -46.30
CA THR A 99 -12.04 46.82 -45.94
C THR A 99 -10.52 46.69 -46.13
N GLY A 100 -9.91 47.26 -47.17
CA GLY A 100 -9.47 48.65 -47.21
C GLY A 100 -7.98 48.78 -46.82
N LEU A 101 -7.09 48.82 -47.80
CA LEU A 101 -5.71 49.39 -47.74
C LEU A 101 -5.83 50.90 -47.36
N PRO A 102 -4.92 51.61 -46.62
CA PRO A 102 -3.44 51.68 -46.75
C PRO A 102 -2.71 51.72 -45.37
N THR A 103 -1.39 51.82 -45.17
CA THR A 103 -0.32 52.74 -45.62
C THR A 103 1.03 52.25 -45.05
N GLY A 104 2.14 52.40 -45.77
CA GLY A 104 3.50 52.28 -45.22
C GLY A 104 4.52 51.84 -46.24
#